data_AF-A0AA97EKY7-F1
#
_entry.id   AF-A0AA97EKY7-F1
#
_cell.length_a   1.000
_cell.length_b   1.000
_cell.length_c   1.000
_cell.angle_alpha   90.00
_cell.angle_beta   90.00
_cell.angle_gamma   90.00
#
_symmetry.space_group_name_H-M   'P 1'
#
loop_
_entity.id
_entity.type
_entity.pdbx_description
1 polymer ?
#
loop_
_entity_poly.entity_id
_entity_poly.type
_entity_poly.pdbx_seq_one_letter_code
_entity_poly.pdbx_strand_id
1 'polypeptide(L)'
;MKIKKTHSIILSAFAIILTSSVFAHPTGNMITIGKQVLWSYINPINDRAHHACVMIWRPGNAPKVWVKSDYPASDFMLYSDQNNIYLIERRHIQTSQKFEIRILKTTINGEPEVIWNWFEDEWRIGEGGFFMVSDNQVVFGKYPKVYSLKKGETPSAYFNFEAPINRIRSLENEQILLLGDSTCWLVEQNGRIINKWTGLLDNQVKNAPLNRNQIFDVDYYNGQLLLAYWGKRSFEIIDRHGKRKAILQQKEPFTPHWVAFLENDKLLFSSELFFNGETPKPKLMRMASNGDAVKIW
;
A
#
# COMPACT_ATOMS: atom_id res chain seq x y z
N MET A 1 -36.61 -65.11 -11.84
CA MET A 1 -35.33 -64.56 -12.34
C MET A 1 -34.87 -63.47 -11.38
N LYS A 2 -33.77 -63.69 -10.66
CA LYS A 2 -33.16 -62.74 -9.71
C LYS A 2 -32.55 -61.58 -10.49
N ILE A 3 -32.86 -60.34 -10.12
CA ILE A 3 -31.95 -59.21 -10.36
C ILE A 3 -31.92 -58.36 -9.08
N LYS A 4 -30.86 -58.56 -8.29
CA LYS A 4 -30.39 -57.58 -7.30
C LYS A 4 -29.87 -56.37 -8.09
N LYS A 5 -30.32 -55.18 -7.77
CA LYS A 5 -29.59 -53.95 -8.09
C LYS A 5 -29.21 -53.27 -6.78
N THR A 6 -27.89 -53.31 -6.56
CA THR A 6 -27.09 -52.44 -5.70
C THR A 6 -27.51 -50.98 -5.85
N HIS A 7 -27.30 -50.17 -4.82
CA HIS A 7 -26.48 -48.95 -4.89
C HIS A 7 -26.01 -48.62 -3.47
N SER A 8 -24.69 -48.72 -3.30
CA SER A 8 -23.97 -48.42 -2.07
C SER A 8 -24.13 -46.94 -1.71
N ILE A 9 -24.62 -46.69 -0.51
CA ILE A 9 -24.45 -45.41 0.18
C ILE A 9 -23.17 -45.54 0.99
N ILE A 10 -22.06 -44.97 0.51
CA ILE A 10 -20.95 -44.58 1.39
C ILE A 10 -20.52 -43.18 1.00
N LEU A 11 -21.01 -42.26 1.82
CA LEU A 11 -20.53 -40.92 2.07
C LEU A 11 -19.03 -40.96 2.39
N SER A 12 -18.22 -40.23 1.65
CA SER A 12 -16.91 -39.76 2.12
C SER A 12 -16.62 -38.45 1.40
N ALA A 13 -17.34 -37.41 1.83
CA ALA A 13 -16.95 -36.04 1.58
C ALA A 13 -15.62 -35.81 2.30
N PHE A 14 -14.51 -36.01 1.59
CA PHE A 14 -13.22 -35.46 1.99
C PHE A 14 -13.36 -33.95 1.86
N ALA A 15 -13.82 -33.31 2.94
CA ALA A 15 -13.72 -31.89 3.12
C ALA A 15 -12.22 -31.57 3.16
N ILE A 16 -11.65 -31.32 1.98
CA ILE A 16 -10.38 -30.64 1.84
C ILE A 16 -10.62 -29.28 2.50
N ILE A 17 -10.16 -29.17 3.75
CA ILE A 17 -9.95 -27.91 4.42
C ILE A 17 -8.88 -27.22 3.59
N LEU A 18 -9.32 -26.51 2.55
CA LEU A 18 -8.58 -25.43 1.93
C LEU A 18 -8.42 -24.40 3.05
N THR A 19 -7.34 -24.55 3.82
CA THR A 19 -6.82 -23.45 4.61
C THR A 19 -6.45 -22.39 3.58
N SER A 20 -7.36 -21.43 3.41
CA SER A 20 -7.09 -20.20 2.71
C SER A 20 -5.90 -19.58 3.41
N SER A 21 -4.71 -19.81 2.86
CA SER A 21 -3.52 -19.07 3.22
C SER A 21 -3.92 -17.62 3.00
N VAL A 22 -4.07 -16.86 4.07
CA VAL A 22 -4.24 -15.41 3.99
C VAL A 22 -2.96 -14.93 3.34
N PHE A 23 -3.02 -14.71 2.02
CA PHE A 23 -1.87 -14.41 1.20
C PHE A 23 -1.34 -13.04 1.65
N ALA A 24 -0.17 -13.06 2.30
CA ALA A 24 0.48 -11.86 2.77
C ALA A 24 0.97 -11.03 1.56
N HIS A 25 0.21 -10.00 1.21
CA HIS A 25 0.72 -8.89 0.43
C HIS A 25 1.31 -7.87 1.40
N PRO A 26 2.44 -7.19 1.07
CA PRO A 26 2.98 -6.19 1.97
C PRO A 26 1.96 -5.07 2.16
N THR A 27 1.44 -4.95 3.38
CA THR A 27 0.61 -3.83 3.81
C THR A 27 1.52 -2.66 4.13
N GLY A 28 1.08 -1.46 3.73
CA GLY A 28 1.78 -0.21 3.95
C GLY A 28 2.20 0.48 2.66
N ASN A 29 3.16 1.39 2.78
CA ASN A 29 3.42 2.41 1.76
C ASN A 29 4.80 3.07 1.94
N MET A 30 5.13 3.94 1.00
CA MET A 30 6.35 4.74 0.97
C MET A 30 6.00 6.23 0.94
N ILE A 31 6.68 7.02 1.75
CA ILE A 31 6.56 8.48 1.85
C ILE A 31 7.93 9.15 1.74
N THR A 32 7.94 10.44 1.39
CA THR A 32 9.14 11.26 1.31
C THR A 32 9.00 12.51 2.18
N ILE A 33 10.09 12.90 2.85
CA ILE A 33 10.15 14.06 3.76
C ILE A 33 11.48 14.77 3.52
N GLY A 34 11.44 15.90 2.81
CA GLY A 34 12.64 16.52 2.28
C GLY A 34 13.43 15.52 1.44
N LYS A 35 14.70 15.27 1.82
CA LYS A 35 15.59 14.31 1.14
C LYS A 35 15.54 12.87 1.71
N GLN A 36 14.59 12.60 2.60
CA GLN A 36 14.46 11.32 3.29
C GLN A 36 13.30 10.52 2.73
N VAL A 37 13.46 9.20 2.74
CA VAL A 37 12.47 8.23 2.29
C VAL A 37 12.18 7.31 3.45
N LEU A 38 10.90 7.08 3.72
CA LEU A 38 10.43 6.11 4.70
C LEU A 38 9.49 5.12 4.02
N TRP A 39 9.62 3.83 4.37
CA TRP A 39 8.71 2.80 3.88
C TRP A 39 8.56 1.69 4.92
N SER A 40 7.38 1.07 4.94
CA SER A 40 7.14 -0.09 5.81
C SER A 40 7.75 -1.37 5.23
N TYR A 41 8.28 -2.24 6.08
CA TYR A 41 8.74 -3.57 5.70
C TYR A 41 8.92 -4.52 6.88
N ILE A 42 9.40 -5.75 6.63
CA ILE A 42 9.86 -6.70 7.65
C ILE A 42 11.39 -6.79 7.64
N ASN A 43 12.03 -6.44 8.76
CA ASN A 43 13.47 -6.54 8.90
C ASN A 43 13.88 -7.19 10.25
N PRO A 44 14.71 -8.25 10.25
CA PRO A 44 15.31 -8.92 9.09
C PRO A 44 14.25 -9.62 8.23
N ILE A 45 14.52 -9.79 6.93
CA ILE A 45 13.55 -10.35 5.95
C ILE A 45 13.04 -11.73 6.40
N ASN A 46 13.85 -12.51 7.10
CA ASN A 46 13.50 -13.85 7.59
C ASN A 46 12.85 -13.87 8.99
N ASP A 47 12.36 -12.74 9.48
CA ASP A 47 11.63 -12.68 10.77
C ASP A 47 10.32 -13.47 10.68
N ARG A 48 10.32 -14.69 11.23
CA ARG A 48 9.17 -15.61 11.21
C ARG A 48 7.97 -15.09 11.99
N ALA A 49 8.19 -14.22 12.97
CA ALA A 49 7.12 -13.63 13.75
C ALA A 49 6.50 -12.42 13.05
N HIS A 50 7.07 -11.96 11.94
CA HIS A 50 6.54 -10.88 11.11
C HIS A 50 6.39 -9.57 11.90
N HIS A 51 7.48 -9.11 12.51
CA HIS A 51 7.52 -7.80 13.14
C HIS A 51 7.74 -6.72 12.07
N ALA A 52 6.72 -5.87 11.89
CA ALA A 52 6.85 -4.71 11.02
C ALA A 52 7.90 -3.73 11.51
N CYS A 53 8.52 -3.05 10.57
CA CYS A 53 9.41 -1.95 10.80
C CYS A 53 9.17 -0.85 9.76
N VAL A 54 9.62 0.34 10.09
CA VAL A 54 9.76 1.44 9.15
C VAL A 54 11.25 1.56 8.84
N MET A 55 11.59 1.42 7.58
CA MET A 55 12.92 1.66 7.06
C MET A 55 13.09 3.14 6.73
N ILE A 56 14.30 3.67 6.85
CA ILE A 56 14.67 5.03 6.46
C ILE A 56 15.90 5.04 5.57
N TRP A 57 15.89 5.92 4.56
CA TRP A 57 17.02 6.14 3.67
C TRP A 57 17.12 7.59 3.23
N ARG A 58 18.34 8.02 2.90
CA ARG A 58 18.63 9.27 2.19
C ARG A 58 19.82 9.05 1.25
N PRO A 59 19.96 9.83 0.18
CA PRO A 59 21.12 9.76 -0.72
C PRO A 59 22.46 9.79 0.05
N GLY A 60 23.39 8.92 -0.33
CA GLY A 60 24.71 8.80 0.29
C GLY A 60 24.78 7.88 1.52
N ASN A 61 23.64 7.39 2.02
CA ASN A 61 23.59 6.48 3.17
C ASN A 61 23.07 5.09 2.77
N ALA A 62 23.38 4.08 3.59
CA ALA A 62 22.70 2.79 3.53
C ALA A 62 21.31 2.86 4.19
N PRO A 63 20.31 2.10 3.72
CA PRO A 63 19.04 1.92 4.43
C PRO A 63 19.25 1.40 5.84
N LYS A 64 18.44 1.87 6.80
CA LYS A 64 18.44 1.34 8.17
C LYS A 64 17.01 1.24 8.70
N VAL A 65 16.83 0.41 9.72
CA VAL A 65 15.58 0.40 10.51
C VAL A 65 15.51 1.71 11.31
N TRP A 66 14.35 2.36 11.26
CA TRP A 66 14.05 3.55 12.05
C TRP A 66 13.16 3.24 13.24
N VAL A 67 12.03 2.56 13.00
CA VAL A 67 11.10 2.10 14.05
C VAL A 67 10.82 0.62 13.80
N LYS A 68 10.69 -0.18 14.86
CA LYS A 68 10.28 -1.59 14.78
C LYS A 68 9.14 -1.84 15.76
N SER A 69 8.16 -2.63 15.35
CA SER A 69 7.06 -3.08 16.20
C SER A 69 7.56 -4.13 17.17
N ASP A 70 7.14 -4.03 18.43
CA ASP A 70 7.33 -5.06 19.44
C ASP A 70 6.30 -6.20 19.32
N TYR A 71 5.34 -6.08 18.40
CA TYR A 71 4.25 -7.03 18.24
C TYR A 71 4.45 -7.92 17.01
N PRO A 72 4.23 -9.24 17.13
CA PRO A 72 4.27 -10.14 15.98
C PRO A 72 3.04 -9.93 15.09
N ALA A 73 3.15 -10.36 13.83
CA ALA A 73 2.10 -10.21 12.82
C ALA A 73 1.56 -8.76 12.80
N SER A 74 2.50 -7.82 12.70
CA SER A 74 2.23 -6.39 12.69
C SER A 74 2.47 -5.77 11.32
N ASP A 75 1.87 -4.60 11.10
CA ASP A 75 2.06 -3.76 9.92
C ASP A 75 2.27 -2.30 10.33
N PHE A 76 2.95 -1.52 9.48
CA PHE A 76 2.97 -0.06 9.57
C PHE A 76 2.41 0.57 8.29
N MET A 77 1.59 1.61 8.47
CA MET A 77 1.17 2.52 7.40
C MET A 77 1.63 3.92 7.77
N LEU A 78 2.10 4.68 6.77
CA LEU A 78 2.79 5.95 6.96
C LEU A 78 2.04 7.12 6.34
N TYR A 79 2.07 8.26 7.00
CA TYR A 79 1.66 9.55 6.46
C TYR A 79 2.63 10.63 6.97
N SER A 80 2.87 11.66 6.17
CA SER A 80 3.61 12.84 6.61
C SER A 80 2.87 14.11 6.28
N ASP A 81 2.91 15.04 7.24
CA ASP A 81 2.50 16.42 7.07
C ASP A 81 3.67 17.32 7.45
N GLN A 82 4.31 17.92 6.45
CA GLN A 82 5.54 18.68 6.61
C GLN A 82 6.62 17.85 7.34
N ASN A 83 6.90 18.17 8.61
CA ASN A 83 7.89 17.49 9.45
C ASN A 83 7.26 16.45 10.39
N ASN A 84 5.93 16.43 10.53
CA ASN A 84 5.23 15.44 11.33
C ASN A 84 5.09 14.15 10.54
N ILE A 85 5.31 13.04 11.24
CA ILE A 85 5.17 11.68 10.71
C ILE A 85 4.12 10.98 11.56
N TYR A 86 3.12 10.45 10.89
CA TYR A 86 2.08 9.66 11.50
C TYR A 86 2.25 8.19 11.10
N LEU A 87 2.19 7.32 12.09
CA LEU A 87 2.32 5.88 11.92
C LEU A 87 1.03 5.24 12.42
N ILE A 88 0.33 4.51 11.55
CA ILE A 88 -0.65 3.53 12.02
C ILE A 88 0.12 2.24 12.19
N GLU A 89 0.18 1.77 13.44
CA GLU A 89 0.67 0.43 13.74
C GLU A 89 -0.51 -0.49 13.92
N ARG A 90 -0.48 -1.62 13.23
CA ARG A 90 -1.51 -2.65 13.27
C ARG A 90 -0.92 -3.92 13.83
N ARG A 91 -1.69 -4.67 14.62
CA ARG A 91 -1.29 -5.98 15.13
C ARG A 91 -2.44 -6.99 15.05
N HIS A 92 -2.10 -8.25 14.81
CA HIS A 92 -3.05 -9.35 14.88
C HIS A 92 -3.15 -9.90 16.31
N ILE A 93 -4.37 -9.98 16.84
CA ILE A 93 -4.66 -10.58 18.15
C ILE A 93 -5.10 -12.03 17.95
N GLN A 94 -4.18 -12.96 18.17
CA GLN A 94 -4.42 -14.38 17.91
C GLN A 94 -5.58 -14.97 18.73
N THR A 95 -5.80 -14.52 19.96
CA THR A 95 -6.86 -15.08 20.84
C THR A 95 -8.27 -14.74 20.33
N SER A 96 -8.45 -13.58 19.70
CA SER A 96 -9.74 -13.11 19.18
C SER A 96 -9.84 -13.17 17.65
N GLN A 97 -8.74 -13.47 16.94
CA GLN A 97 -8.63 -13.41 15.48
C GLN A 97 -9.03 -12.04 14.90
N LYS A 98 -8.74 -10.97 15.66
CA LYS A 98 -9.05 -9.59 15.31
C LYS A 98 -7.77 -8.80 15.07
N PHE A 99 -7.92 -7.65 14.43
CA PHE A 99 -6.85 -6.67 14.33
C PHE A 99 -7.13 -5.49 15.22
N GLU A 100 -6.06 -4.97 15.82
CA GLU A 100 -6.09 -3.71 16.53
C GLU A 100 -5.10 -2.75 15.88
N ILE A 101 -5.40 -1.45 15.98
CA ILE A 101 -4.48 -0.40 15.56
C ILE A 101 -4.26 0.61 16.67
N ARG A 102 -3.08 1.25 16.64
CA ARG A 102 -2.79 2.50 17.34
C ARG A 102 -2.24 3.52 16.34
N ILE A 103 -2.38 4.80 16.65
CA ILE A 103 -1.79 5.88 15.86
C ILE A 103 -0.71 6.56 16.68
N LEU A 104 0.49 6.64 16.09
CA LEU A 104 1.65 7.31 16.63
C LEU A 104 1.93 8.59 15.85
N LYS A 105 2.51 9.59 16.51
CA LYS A 105 3.02 10.82 15.91
C LYS A 105 4.48 11.01 16.30
N THR A 106 5.30 11.45 15.37
CA THR A 106 6.71 11.74 15.61
C THR A 106 7.29 12.72 14.60
N THR A 107 8.59 12.99 14.70
CA THR A 107 9.43 13.59 13.66
C THR A 107 10.63 12.68 13.40
N ILE A 108 11.43 12.93 12.36
CA ILE A 108 12.60 12.09 12.02
C ILE A 108 13.55 11.86 13.21
N ASN A 109 13.73 12.87 14.06
CA ASN A 109 14.65 12.85 15.20
C ASN A 109 13.91 12.70 16.55
N GLY A 110 12.58 12.52 16.52
CA GLY A 110 11.76 12.38 17.72
C GLY A 110 11.42 10.93 18.01
N GLU A 111 11.09 10.66 19.27
CA GLU A 111 10.50 9.39 19.66
C GLU A 111 9.00 9.34 19.32
N PRO A 112 8.46 8.20 18.86
CA PRO A 112 7.03 8.06 18.61
C PRO A 112 6.16 8.22 19.87
N GLU A 113 5.24 9.17 19.81
CA GLU A 113 4.20 9.38 20.83
C GLU A 113 2.89 8.73 20.40
N VAL A 114 2.21 8.03 21.32
CA VAL A 114 0.88 7.44 21.09
C VAL A 114 -0.18 8.54 21.14
N ILE A 115 -0.75 8.92 20.00
CA ILE A 115 -1.86 9.88 19.96
C ILE A 115 -3.22 9.16 20.06
N TRP A 116 -3.35 7.96 19.48
CA TRP A 116 -4.53 7.10 19.63
C TRP A 116 -4.06 5.73 20.12
N ASN A 117 -4.48 5.35 21.33
CA ASN A 117 -4.13 4.05 21.90
C ASN A 117 -4.87 2.91 21.18
N TRP A 118 -4.45 1.66 21.41
CA TRP A 118 -5.00 0.47 20.77
C TRP A 118 -6.53 0.41 20.80
N PHE A 119 -7.13 0.18 19.64
CA PHE A 119 -8.56 -0.10 19.47
C PHE A 119 -8.75 -1.10 18.32
N GLU A 120 -9.90 -1.78 18.32
CA GLU A 120 -10.25 -2.75 17.27
C GLU A 120 -10.39 -2.07 15.90
N ASP A 121 -9.76 -2.67 14.89
CA ASP A 121 -9.77 -2.17 13.51
C ASP A 121 -10.73 -2.97 12.62
N GLU A 122 -12.03 -2.74 12.81
CA GLU A 122 -13.08 -3.27 11.93
C GLU A 122 -13.04 -2.63 10.52
N TRP A 123 -12.37 -1.48 10.42
CA TRP A 123 -12.42 -0.63 9.24
C TRP A 123 -11.22 -0.79 8.30
N ARG A 124 -10.18 -1.52 8.71
CA ARG A 124 -8.93 -1.69 7.95
C ARG A 124 -8.26 -0.34 7.67
N ILE A 125 -8.23 0.52 8.68
CA ILE A 125 -7.80 1.92 8.56
C ILE A 125 -6.33 1.96 8.10
N GLY A 126 -6.05 2.76 7.07
CA GLY A 126 -4.71 2.95 6.53
C GLY A 126 -4.30 2.01 5.40
N GLU A 127 -4.97 0.86 5.21
CA GLU A 127 -4.59 -0.09 4.16
C GLU A 127 -4.78 0.48 2.73
N GLY A 128 -5.84 1.28 2.54
CA GLY A 128 -6.10 2.06 1.33
C GLY A 128 -5.38 3.40 1.31
N GLY A 129 -4.43 3.64 2.22
CA GLY A 129 -3.83 4.95 2.45
C GLY A 129 -4.66 5.81 3.43
N PHE A 130 -3.99 6.76 4.08
CA PHE A 130 -4.61 7.67 5.02
C PHE A 130 -3.85 9.01 5.09
N PHE A 131 -4.49 9.99 5.70
CA PHE A 131 -3.85 11.20 6.20
C PHE A 131 -4.56 11.70 7.45
N MET A 132 -3.88 12.54 8.22
CA MET A 132 -4.43 13.15 9.43
C MET A 132 -4.88 14.58 9.12
N VAL A 133 -6.13 14.90 9.46
CA VAL A 133 -6.65 16.29 9.42
C VAL A 133 -6.27 17.03 10.71
N SER A 134 -6.24 16.30 11.82
CA SER A 134 -5.74 16.74 13.12
C SER A 134 -5.32 15.52 13.93
N ASP A 135 -4.71 15.73 15.10
CA ASP A 135 -4.38 14.61 16.00
C ASP A 135 -5.62 13.84 16.51
N ASN A 136 -6.85 14.33 16.25
CA ASN A 136 -8.11 13.68 16.61
C ASN A 136 -8.97 13.27 15.40
N GLN A 137 -8.46 13.41 14.17
CA GLN A 137 -9.22 13.04 12.97
C GLN A 137 -8.32 12.45 11.87
N VAL A 138 -8.66 11.23 11.45
CA VAL A 138 -8.02 10.52 10.33
C VAL A 138 -8.98 10.44 9.15
N VAL A 139 -8.46 10.61 7.94
CA VAL A 139 -9.14 10.33 6.68
C VAL A 139 -8.45 9.15 6.01
N PHE A 140 -9.19 8.15 5.55
CA PHE A 140 -8.64 6.92 5.00
C PHE A 140 -9.46 6.37 3.84
N GLY A 141 -8.80 5.66 2.93
CA GLY A 141 -9.43 4.91 1.84
C GLY A 141 -9.89 3.54 2.31
N LYS A 142 -11.15 3.19 2.06
CA LYS A 142 -11.67 1.82 2.18
C LYS A 142 -12.69 1.62 1.07
N TYR A 143 -12.46 0.65 0.19
CA TYR A 143 -13.36 0.42 -0.94
C TYR A 143 -14.84 0.33 -0.49
N PRO A 144 -15.78 1.05 -1.16
CA PRO A 144 -15.59 1.86 -2.36
C PRO A 144 -15.40 3.37 -2.11
N LYS A 145 -15.15 3.82 -0.87
CA LYS A 145 -15.25 5.24 -0.49
C LYS A 145 -14.02 5.76 0.27
N VAL A 146 -14.05 7.07 0.51
CA VAL A 146 -13.13 7.75 1.44
C VAL A 146 -13.90 8.09 2.70
N TYR A 147 -13.33 7.73 3.84
CA TYR A 147 -13.96 7.90 5.15
C TYR A 147 -13.17 8.86 6.02
N SER A 148 -13.88 9.58 6.88
CA SER A 148 -13.34 10.34 7.99
C SER A 148 -13.75 9.67 9.29
N LEU A 149 -12.80 9.53 10.20
CA LEU A 149 -13.00 9.01 11.54
C LEU A 149 -12.42 10.00 12.54
N LYS A 150 -13.25 10.46 13.48
CA LYS A 150 -12.79 11.16 14.67
C LYS A 150 -12.57 10.18 15.81
N LYS A 151 -11.63 10.49 16.68
CA LYS A 151 -11.27 9.64 17.81
C LYS A 151 -12.51 9.35 18.69
N GLY A 152 -12.85 8.06 18.82
CA GLY A 152 -14.00 7.59 19.62
C GLY A 152 -15.35 7.62 18.89
N GLU A 153 -15.40 7.99 17.62
CA GLU A 153 -16.62 7.98 16.79
C GLU A 153 -16.63 6.80 15.81
N THR A 154 -17.70 6.68 15.02
CA THR A 154 -17.75 5.75 13.88
C THR A 154 -17.37 6.46 12.58
N PRO A 155 -16.75 5.76 11.60
CA PRO A 155 -16.39 6.39 10.34
C PRO A 155 -17.62 6.86 9.55
N SER A 156 -17.50 8.04 8.94
CA SER A 156 -18.48 8.63 8.03
C SER A 156 -17.83 8.96 6.68
N ALA A 157 -18.62 9.14 5.62
CA ALA A 157 -18.07 9.53 4.33
C ALA A 157 -17.40 10.91 4.43
N TYR A 158 -16.16 11.04 3.94
CA TYR A 158 -15.43 12.31 4.03
C TYR A 158 -15.96 13.35 3.03
N PHE A 159 -16.28 12.90 1.82
CA PHE A 159 -16.99 13.66 0.80
C PHE A 159 -17.83 12.71 -0.06
N ASN A 160 -18.77 13.26 -0.82
CA ASN A 160 -19.52 12.47 -1.81
C ASN A 160 -18.71 12.36 -3.11
N PHE A 161 -18.48 11.13 -3.57
CA PHE A 161 -17.77 10.86 -4.81
C PHE A 161 -18.43 9.68 -5.51
N GLU A 162 -18.76 9.84 -6.79
CA GLU A 162 -19.57 8.87 -7.52
C GLU A 162 -18.80 7.59 -7.87
N ALA A 163 -17.49 7.71 -8.12
CA ALA A 163 -16.67 6.59 -8.54
C ALA A 163 -16.10 5.81 -7.34
N PRO A 164 -15.96 4.47 -7.45
CA PRO A 164 -15.35 3.66 -6.40
C PRO A 164 -13.86 3.96 -6.27
N ILE A 165 -13.41 4.12 -5.02
CA ILE A 165 -12.01 4.42 -4.66
C ILE A 165 -11.38 3.24 -3.93
N ASN A 166 -10.23 2.79 -4.43
CA ASN A 166 -9.41 1.73 -3.85
C ASN A 166 -8.35 2.30 -2.90
N ARG A 167 -7.70 3.39 -3.31
CA ARG A 167 -6.62 4.02 -2.53
C ARG A 167 -6.69 5.54 -2.56
N ILE A 168 -6.16 6.14 -1.51
CA ILE A 168 -5.91 7.58 -1.42
C ILE A 168 -4.43 7.86 -1.13
N ARG A 169 -3.94 8.99 -1.60
CA ARG A 169 -2.65 9.56 -1.19
C ARG A 169 -2.82 11.06 -1.01
N SER A 170 -2.47 11.57 0.16
CA SER A 170 -2.37 13.01 0.38
C SER A 170 -1.13 13.56 -0.30
N LEU A 171 -1.25 14.74 -0.90
CA LEU A 171 -0.18 15.46 -1.56
C LEU A 171 0.04 16.82 -0.88
N GLU A 172 1.11 17.50 -1.25
CA GLU A 172 1.29 18.91 -0.94
C GLU A 172 0.14 19.76 -1.52
N ASN A 173 -0.12 20.93 -0.93
CA ASN A 173 -1.17 21.87 -1.32
C ASN A 173 -2.61 21.37 -1.10
N GLU A 174 -2.84 20.57 -0.06
CA GLU A 174 -4.17 20.10 0.34
C GLU A 174 -4.88 19.27 -0.77
N GLN A 175 -4.11 18.62 -1.64
CA GLN A 175 -4.64 17.78 -2.70
C GLN A 175 -4.63 16.31 -2.32
N ILE A 176 -5.50 15.53 -2.95
CA ILE A 176 -5.60 14.09 -2.76
C ILE A 176 -5.55 13.41 -4.12
N LEU A 177 -4.72 12.38 -4.26
CA LEU A 177 -4.88 11.40 -5.33
C LEU A 177 -5.88 10.34 -4.89
N LEU A 178 -6.88 10.10 -5.73
CA LEU A 178 -7.80 8.99 -5.59
C LEU A 178 -7.51 7.97 -6.70
N LEU A 179 -7.27 6.72 -6.33
CA LEU A 179 -7.07 5.64 -7.29
C LEU A 179 -8.28 4.70 -7.26
N GLY A 180 -8.95 4.54 -8.40
CA GLY A 180 -9.96 3.52 -8.64
C GLY A 180 -9.37 2.33 -9.39
N ASP A 181 -10.20 1.56 -10.09
CA ASP A 181 -9.75 0.34 -10.78
C ASP A 181 -8.88 0.63 -12.01
N SER A 182 -9.31 1.59 -12.83
CA SER A 182 -8.65 1.94 -14.10
C SER A 182 -8.48 3.45 -14.31
N THR A 183 -8.77 4.22 -13.26
CA THR A 183 -8.79 5.67 -13.29
C THR A 183 -8.12 6.22 -12.04
N CYS A 184 -7.41 7.34 -12.17
CA CYS A 184 -6.89 8.12 -11.07
C CYS A 184 -7.41 9.55 -11.17
N TRP A 185 -7.73 10.17 -10.04
CA TRP A 185 -8.17 11.56 -9.94
C TRP A 185 -7.23 12.33 -9.03
N LEU A 186 -6.93 13.56 -9.40
CA LEU A 186 -6.40 14.58 -8.50
C LEU A 186 -7.58 15.43 -8.05
N VAL A 187 -7.81 15.53 -6.75
CA VAL A 187 -8.94 16.26 -6.16
C VAL A 187 -8.49 17.20 -5.05
N GLU A 188 -9.32 18.19 -4.74
CA GLU A 188 -9.23 18.96 -3.49
C GLU A 188 -9.78 18.16 -2.30
N GLN A 189 -9.56 18.65 -1.07
CA GLN A 189 -10.09 18.04 0.16
C GLN A 189 -11.61 17.83 0.17
N ASN A 190 -12.36 18.63 -0.58
CA ASN A 190 -13.83 18.52 -0.70
C ASN A 190 -14.28 17.52 -1.79
N GLY A 191 -13.35 16.86 -2.48
CA GLY A 191 -13.64 15.92 -3.57
C GLY A 191 -13.79 16.56 -4.96
N ARG A 192 -13.64 17.88 -5.10
CA ARG A 192 -13.69 18.56 -6.41
C ARG A 192 -12.53 18.10 -7.28
N ILE A 193 -12.85 17.63 -8.49
CA ILE A 193 -11.85 17.12 -9.44
C ILE A 193 -11.04 18.28 -10.02
N ILE A 194 -9.72 18.17 -9.89
CA ILE A 194 -8.72 19.04 -10.52
C ILE A 194 -8.24 18.40 -11.83
N ASN A 195 -7.94 17.10 -11.80
CA ASN A 195 -7.50 16.35 -12.97
C ASN A 195 -7.96 14.88 -12.90
N LYS A 196 -8.01 14.21 -14.05
CA LYS A 196 -8.44 12.82 -14.20
C LYS A 196 -7.63 12.10 -15.26
N TRP A 197 -7.10 10.94 -14.93
CA TRP A 197 -6.44 10.03 -15.87
C TRP A 197 -7.24 8.74 -15.98
N THR A 198 -7.74 8.44 -17.18
CA THR A 198 -8.54 7.24 -17.50
C THR A 198 -7.74 6.23 -18.32
N GLY A 199 -8.20 4.98 -18.36
CA GLY A 199 -7.57 3.95 -19.19
C GLY A 199 -6.16 3.59 -18.70
N LEU A 200 -5.98 3.60 -17.36
CA LEU A 200 -4.71 3.27 -16.75
C LEU A 200 -4.35 1.78 -16.92
N LEU A 201 -5.34 0.92 -17.14
CA LEU A 201 -5.13 -0.49 -17.43
C LEU A 201 -5.09 -0.77 -18.93
N ASP A 202 -4.14 -1.62 -19.30
CA ASP A 202 -4.00 -2.22 -20.62
C ASP A 202 -4.79 -3.54 -20.63
N ASN A 203 -5.82 -3.62 -21.48
CA ASN A 203 -6.71 -4.78 -21.56
C ASN A 203 -6.05 -5.99 -22.27
N GLN A 204 -4.86 -5.81 -22.87
CA GLN A 204 -4.14 -6.86 -23.59
C GLN A 204 -3.10 -7.58 -22.73
N VAL A 205 -3.01 -7.26 -21.44
CA VAL A 205 -2.09 -7.93 -20.52
C VAL A 205 -2.46 -9.40 -20.39
N LYS A 206 -1.55 -10.27 -20.85
CA LYS A 206 -1.62 -11.72 -20.67
C LYS A 206 -0.73 -12.11 -19.49
N ASN A 207 -1.15 -13.09 -18.70
CA ASN A 207 -0.38 -13.64 -17.57
C ASN A 207 0.01 -12.59 -16.52
N ALA A 208 -0.92 -11.70 -16.16
CA ALA A 208 -0.71 -10.77 -15.06
C ALA A 208 -0.36 -11.53 -13.77
N PRO A 209 0.53 -11.01 -12.90
CA PRO A 209 0.87 -11.71 -11.66
C PRO A 209 -0.41 -11.94 -10.83
N LEU A 210 -0.63 -13.19 -10.42
CA LEU A 210 -1.85 -13.64 -9.73
C LEU A 210 -3.16 -13.41 -10.50
N ASN A 211 -3.10 -13.32 -11.83
CA ASN A 211 -4.23 -12.94 -12.69
C ASN A 211 -4.86 -11.59 -12.30
N ARG A 212 -4.08 -10.69 -11.66
CA ARG A 212 -4.54 -9.35 -11.25
C ARG A 212 -3.93 -8.29 -12.16
N ASN A 213 -4.75 -7.70 -13.03
CA ASN A 213 -4.36 -6.55 -13.83
C ASN A 213 -4.80 -5.26 -13.12
N GLN A 214 -3.89 -4.66 -12.34
CA GLN A 214 -4.21 -3.47 -11.53
C GLN A 214 -3.04 -2.49 -11.48
N ILE A 215 -3.32 -1.23 -11.15
CA ILE A 215 -2.33 -0.27 -10.66
C ILE A 215 -2.26 -0.43 -9.14
N PHE A 216 -1.08 -0.69 -8.58
CA PHE A 216 -0.95 -0.96 -7.15
C PHE A 216 -0.84 0.32 -6.33
N ASP A 217 -0.14 1.32 -6.85
CA ASP A 217 0.13 2.60 -6.19
C ASP A 217 0.42 3.67 -7.25
N VAL A 218 0.21 4.93 -6.86
CA VAL A 218 0.44 6.11 -7.69
C VAL A 218 1.01 7.25 -6.86
N ASP A 219 1.80 8.10 -7.48
CA ASP A 219 2.24 9.37 -6.91
C ASP A 219 2.24 10.48 -7.96
N TYR A 220 2.19 11.74 -7.53
CA TYR A 220 2.10 12.89 -8.42
C TYR A 220 3.00 14.03 -7.98
N TYR A 221 3.78 14.55 -8.94
CA TYR A 221 4.64 15.70 -8.70
C TYR A 221 4.87 16.47 -10.01
N ASN A 222 4.79 17.80 -9.96
CA ASN A 222 5.06 18.70 -11.10
C ASN A 222 4.42 18.29 -12.43
N GLY A 223 3.13 17.93 -12.39
CA GLY A 223 2.37 17.53 -13.58
C GLY A 223 2.65 16.11 -14.08
N GLN A 224 3.47 15.33 -13.38
CA GLN A 224 3.77 13.94 -13.71
C GLN A 224 3.03 12.99 -12.77
N LEU A 225 2.29 12.03 -13.33
CA LEU A 225 1.74 10.90 -12.58
C LEU A 225 2.68 9.71 -12.72
N LEU A 226 3.18 9.18 -11.62
CA LEU A 226 4.01 7.99 -11.53
C LEU A 226 3.16 6.79 -11.09
N LEU A 227 3.32 5.65 -11.77
CA LEU A 227 2.49 4.47 -11.59
C LEU A 227 3.33 3.25 -11.23
N ALA A 228 2.91 2.50 -10.21
CA ALA A 228 3.32 1.12 -9.97
C ALA A 228 2.33 0.17 -10.65
N TYR A 229 2.59 -0.20 -11.92
CA TYR A 229 1.69 -1.06 -12.68
C TYR A 229 1.99 -2.54 -12.41
N TRP A 230 1.27 -3.13 -11.46
CA TRP A 230 1.32 -4.54 -11.11
C TRP A 230 1.08 -5.47 -12.30
N GLY A 231 -0.03 -5.28 -13.01
CA GLY A 231 -0.46 -6.17 -14.10
C GLY A 231 0.59 -6.33 -15.20
N LYS A 232 1.23 -5.22 -15.58
CA LYS A 232 2.30 -5.19 -16.59
C LYS A 232 3.70 -5.40 -16.03
N ARG A 233 3.86 -5.56 -14.71
CA ARG A 233 5.17 -5.56 -14.03
C ARG A 233 6.03 -4.35 -14.44
N SER A 234 5.44 -3.17 -14.55
CA SER A 234 6.12 -1.97 -15.03
C SER A 234 5.97 -0.79 -14.06
N PHE A 235 6.97 0.08 -14.07
CA PHE A 235 6.83 1.44 -13.57
C PHE A 235 6.67 2.37 -14.77
N GLU A 236 5.68 3.24 -14.70
CA GLU A 236 5.30 4.08 -15.83
C GLU A 236 5.05 5.52 -15.38
N ILE A 237 5.24 6.46 -16.29
CA ILE A 237 4.91 7.87 -16.08
C ILE A 237 3.88 8.32 -17.10
N ILE A 238 3.00 9.23 -16.68
CA ILE A 238 2.18 10.04 -17.57
C ILE A 238 2.59 11.49 -17.35
N ASP A 239 3.09 12.15 -18.40
CA ASP A 239 3.51 13.54 -18.30
C ASP A 239 2.32 14.52 -18.33
N ARG A 240 2.63 15.81 -18.18
CA ARG A 240 1.64 16.90 -18.20
C ARG A 240 0.85 17.02 -19.52
N HIS A 241 1.33 16.39 -20.59
CA HIS A 241 0.69 16.36 -21.90
C HIS A 241 -0.11 15.07 -22.11
N GLY A 242 -0.22 14.22 -21.09
CA GLY A 242 -0.90 12.94 -21.16
C GLY A 242 -0.09 11.82 -21.82
N LYS A 243 1.18 12.06 -22.16
CA LYS A 243 2.01 11.04 -22.80
C LYS A 243 2.48 10.03 -21.76
N ARG A 244 2.06 8.77 -21.97
CA ARG A 244 2.41 7.64 -21.13
C ARG A 244 3.69 6.96 -21.62
N LYS A 245 4.61 6.64 -20.72
CA LYS A 245 5.86 5.92 -21.02
C LYS A 245 6.23 4.96 -19.88
N ALA A 246 6.59 3.73 -20.23
CA ALA A 246 7.26 2.82 -19.30
C ALA A 246 8.70 3.29 -19.05
N ILE A 247 9.05 3.50 -17.78
CA ILE A 247 10.40 3.90 -17.35
C ILE A 247 11.23 2.71 -16.87
N LEU A 248 10.58 1.66 -16.37
CA LEU A 248 11.22 0.42 -16.00
C LEU A 248 10.27 -0.75 -16.23
N GLN A 249 10.69 -1.72 -17.02
CA GLN A 249 9.99 -2.99 -17.21
C GLN A 249 10.65 -4.06 -16.35
N GLN A 250 9.89 -4.70 -15.46
CA GLN A 250 10.37 -5.79 -14.64
C GLN A 250 10.07 -7.15 -15.29
N LYS A 251 10.86 -8.15 -14.88
CA LYS A 251 10.64 -9.56 -15.19
C LYS A 251 10.22 -10.28 -13.92
N GLU A 252 9.61 -11.45 -14.07
CA GLU A 252 9.37 -12.36 -12.96
C GLU A 252 10.69 -12.63 -12.20
N PRO A 253 10.65 -12.75 -10.87
CA PRO A 253 9.46 -12.78 -10.01
C PRO A 253 8.96 -11.41 -9.53
N PHE A 254 9.59 -10.30 -9.94
CA PHE A 254 9.33 -8.97 -9.36
C PHE A 254 7.99 -8.35 -9.78
N THR A 255 7.28 -7.81 -8.80
CA THR A 255 6.06 -7.00 -9.02
C THR A 255 6.22 -5.60 -8.42
N PRO A 256 5.81 -4.52 -9.11
CA PRO A 256 5.74 -3.17 -8.55
C PRO A 256 4.73 -3.08 -7.39
N HIS A 257 5.11 -2.42 -6.30
CA HIS A 257 4.20 -2.13 -5.18
C HIS A 257 4.07 -0.64 -4.94
N TRP A 258 5.18 0.07 -4.69
CA TRP A 258 5.09 1.48 -4.28
C TRP A 258 5.91 2.39 -5.18
N VAL A 259 5.42 3.62 -5.28
CA VAL A 259 6.09 4.70 -5.97
C VAL A 259 6.08 5.95 -5.09
N ALA A 260 7.13 6.74 -5.23
CA ALA A 260 7.17 8.09 -4.68
C ALA A 260 8.10 8.98 -5.51
N PHE A 261 7.82 10.27 -5.54
CA PHE A 261 8.76 11.27 -5.98
C PHE A 261 9.66 11.70 -4.81
N LEU A 262 10.96 11.84 -5.10
CA LEU A 262 11.95 12.47 -4.22
C LEU A 262 12.56 13.64 -5.00
N GLU A 263 11.98 14.82 -4.84
CA GLU A 263 12.24 15.96 -5.73
C GLU A 263 12.01 15.53 -7.20
N ASN A 264 13.03 15.64 -8.06
CA ASN A 264 12.95 15.26 -9.48
C ASN A 264 13.21 13.75 -9.73
N ASP A 265 13.64 13.03 -8.71
CA ASP A 265 13.93 11.60 -8.78
C ASP A 265 12.67 10.77 -8.50
N LYS A 266 12.70 9.52 -8.93
CA LYS A 266 11.60 8.56 -8.78
C LYS A 266 12.07 7.37 -7.98
N LEU A 267 11.30 7.02 -6.96
CA LEU A 267 11.53 5.85 -6.13
C LEU A 267 10.60 4.75 -6.59
N LEU A 268 11.18 3.60 -6.95
CA LEU A 268 10.50 2.48 -7.57
C LEU A 268 10.67 1.27 -6.65
N PHE A 269 9.64 0.93 -5.88
CA PHE A 269 9.66 -0.21 -4.98
C PHE A 269 8.93 -1.41 -5.59
N SER A 270 9.62 -2.54 -5.63
CA SER A 270 9.08 -3.83 -6.05
C SER A 270 9.48 -4.91 -5.06
N SER A 271 8.80 -6.05 -5.11
CA SER A 271 9.19 -7.22 -4.32
C SER A 271 9.09 -8.50 -5.13
N GLU A 272 9.85 -9.52 -4.75
CA GLU A 272 9.75 -10.86 -5.33
C GLU A 272 8.44 -11.52 -4.89
N LEU A 273 7.63 -11.95 -5.85
CA LEU A 273 6.38 -12.65 -5.57
C LEU A 273 6.62 -14.17 -5.53
N PHE A 274 6.77 -14.74 -4.33
CA PHE A 274 6.86 -16.19 -4.11
C PHE A 274 5.69 -16.72 -3.28
N PHE A 275 5.40 -18.01 -3.45
CA PHE A 275 4.28 -18.71 -2.81
C PHE A 275 4.75 -19.85 -1.89
N ASN A 276 5.92 -19.70 -1.30
CA ASN A 276 6.52 -20.66 -0.38
C ASN A 276 6.43 -20.21 1.10
N GLY A 277 5.74 -19.10 1.38
CA GLY A 277 5.62 -18.52 2.71
C GLY A 277 6.84 -17.69 3.15
N GLU A 278 7.84 -17.51 2.29
CA GLU A 278 8.94 -16.59 2.56
C GLU A 278 8.47 -15.14 2.46
N THR A 279 9.03 -14.27 3.30
CA THR A 279 8.87 -12.83 3.13
C THR A 279 9.43 -12.42 1.76
N PRO A 280 8.67 -11.69 0.94
CA PRO A 280 9.15 -11.16 -0.33
C PRO A 280 10.53 -10.49 -0.17
N LYS A 281 11.41 -10.62 -1.16
CA LYS A 281 12.66 -9.84 -1.15
C LYS A 281 12.39 -8.47 -1.77
N PRO A 282 12.73 -7.38 -1.08
CA PRO A 282 12.49 -6.04 -1.58
C PRO A 282 13.49 -5.70 -2.69
N LYS A 283 13.06 -4.82 -3.57
CA LYS A 283 13.91 -4.13 -4.52
C LYS A 283 13.44 -2.68 -4.62
N LEU A 284 14.16 -1.80 -3.92
CA LEU A 284 13.96 -0.35 -3.98
C LEU A 284 15.03 0.25 -4.89
N MET A 285 14.61 1.01 -5.90
CA MET A 285 15.48 1.72 -6.81
C MET A 285 15.19 3.22 -6.80
N ARG A 286 16.23 4.04 -6.91
CA ARG A 286 16.11 5.45 -7.28
C ARG A 286 16.44 5.60 -8.75
N MET A 287 15.55 6.24 -9.50
CA MET A 287 15.77 6.64 -10.88
C MET A 287 15.87 8.17 -10.95
N ALA A 288 17.03 8.66 -11.37
CA ALA A 288 17.29 10.07 -11.56
C ALA A 288 16.59 10.61 -12.82
N SER A 289 16.46 11.93 -12.90
CA SER A 289 15.82 12.63 -14.03
C SER A 289 16.50 12.38 -15.39
N ASN A 290 17.82 12.11 -15.40
CA ASN A 290 18.59 11.75 -16.59
C ASN A 290 18.40 10.28 -17.02
N GLY A 291 17.66 9.48 -16.25
CA GLY A 291 17.41 8.05 -16.50
C GLY A 291 18.34 7.10 -15.76
N ASP A 292 19.37 7.59 -15.07
CA ASP A 292 20.27 6.74 -14.29
C ASP A 292 19.52 6.10 -13.13
N ALA A 293 19.71 4.79 -12.94
CA ALA A 293 19.02 4.04 -11.91
C ALA A 293 20.01 3.36 -10.96
N VAL A 294 19.81 3.55 -9.65
CA VAL A 294 20.66 2.99 -8.60
C VAL A 294 19.79 2.16 -7.66
N LYS A 295 20.25 0.95 -7.35
CA LYS A 295 19.63 0.09 -6.34
C LYS A 295 19.93 0.64 -4.93
N ILE A 296 18.88 0.82 -4.13
CA ILE A 296 18.97 1.24 -2.73
C ILE A 296 18.93 0.02 -1.80
N TRP A 297 17.98 -0.89 -2.03
CA TRP A 297 17.75 -2.07 -1.21
C TRP A 297 17.39 -3.28 -2.06
#